data_AF-A0A961CC37-F1
#
_entry.id   AF-A0A961CC37-F1
#
_cell.length_a   1.000
_cell.length_b   1.000
_cell.length_c   1.000
_cell.angle_alpha   90.00
_cell.angle_beta   90.00
_cell.angle_gamma   90.00
#
_symmetry.space_group_name_H-M   'P 1'
#
loop_
_entity.id
_entity.type
_entity.pdbx_description
1 polymer ?
#
loop_
_entity_poly.entity_id
_entity_poly.type
_entity_poly.pdbx_seq_one_letter_code
_entity_poly.pdbx_strand_id
1 'polypeptide(L)'
;ARGVLVDLALRTIADAEEIEIDEDDLAEEYAAVAERAGVSTDQVREQFERAEQVEAVRSDLRTRKAFEWLCDQVEIVDEDGNVIDRAALELDEDDDEGDEDAAVEAVASTEDEAASEDDE
;
A
#
# COMPACT_ATOMS: atom_id res chain seq x y z
N ALA A 1 2.77 -22.40 -8.34
CA ALA A 1 3.89 -23.00 -7.59
C ALA A 1 4.78 -21.94 -6.92
N ARG A 2 5.34 -20.96 -7.66
CA ARG A 2 6.24 -19.95 -7.07
C ARG A 2 5.61 -19.08 -5.97
N GLY A 3 4.38 -18.60 -6.16
CA GLY A 3 3.70 -17.77 -5.14
C GLY A 3 3.50 -18.49 -3.80
N VAL A 4 3.17 -19.79 -3.82
CA VAL A 4 3.02 -20.61 -2.60
C VAL A 4 4.35 -20.76 -1.86
N LEU A 5 5.47 -20.83 -2.59
CA LEU A 5 6.80 -20.88 -1.97
C LEU A 5 7.18 -19.56 -1.31
N VAL A 6 6.84 -18.43 -1.94
CA VAL A 6 7.04 -17.09 -1.37
C VAL A 6 6.23 -16.91 -0.10
N ASP A 7 4.94 -17.25 -0.14
CA ASP A 7 4.04 -17.20 1.02
C ASP A 7 4.57 -18.07 2.18
N LEU A 8 5.01 -19.29 1.89
CA LEU A 8 5.62 -20.17 2.90
C LEU A 8 6.90 -19.58 3.49
N ALA A 9 7.75 -18.95 2.67
CA ALA A 9 8.97 -18.32 3.15
C ALA A 9 8.67 -17.14 4.08
N LEU A 10 7.73 -16.26 3.72
CA LEU A 10 7.35 -15.11 4.55
C LEU A 10 6.72 -15.54 5.88
N ARG A 11 5.88 -16.57 5.89
CA ARG A 11 5.36 -17.14 7.14
C ARG A 11 6.44 -17.73 8.02
N THR A 12 7.44 -18.39 7.41
CA THR A 12 8.59 -18.93 8.14
C THR A 12 9.41 -17.81 8.78
N ILE A 13 9.59 -16.68 8.08
CA ILE A 13 10.23 -15.49 8.64
C ILE A 13 9.40 -14.92 9.80
N ALA A 14 8.09 -14.80 9.63
CA ALA A 14 7.19 -14.32 10.69
C ALA A 14 7.26 -15.18 11.96
N ASP A 15 7.41 -16.49 11.81
CA ASP A 15 7.61 -17.42 12.93
C ASP A 15 9.01 -17.32 13.55
N ALA A 16 10.05 -17.17 12.73
CA ALA A 16 11.43 -17.08 13.20
C ALA A 16 11.71 -15.79 13.98
N GLU A 17 11.12 -14.68 13.54
CA GLU A 17 11.30 -13.34 14.12
C GLU A 17 10.19 -12.99 15.12
N GLU A 18 9.34 -13.96 15.48
CA GLU A 18 8.24 -13.79 16.44
C GLU A 18 7.36 -12.57 16.13
N ILE A 19 7.06 -12.35 14.85
CA ILE A 19 6.25 -11.22 14.40
C ILE A 19 4.80 -11.46 14.79
N GLU A 20 4.26 -10.57 15.61
CA GLU A 20 2.87 -10.59 16.04
C GLU A 20 2.09 -9.39 15.49
N ILE A 21 0.78 -9.57 15.40
CA ILE A 21 -0.17 -8.53 15.01
C ILE A 21 -0.94 -8.13 16.26
N ASP A 22 -1.03 -6.85 16.58
CA ASP A 22 -1.80 -6.36 17.72
C ASP A 22 -3.16 -5.79 17.30
N GLU A 23 -3.87 -5.18 18.24
CA GLU A 23 -5.16 -4.54 17.96
C GLU A 23 -5.00 -3.24 17.17
N ASP A 24 -3.84 -2.57 17.29
CA ASP A 24 -3.56 -1.33 16.59
C ASP A 24 -3.28 -1.60 15.10
N ASP A 25 -2.51 -2.65 14.79
CA ASP A 25 -2.29 -3.15 13.42
C ASP A 25 -3.64 -3.47 12.72
N LEU A 26 -4.59 -4.07 13.46
CA LEU A 26 -5.92 -4.38 12.94
C LEU A 26 -6.76 -3.10 12.75
N ALA A 27 -6.68 -2.17 13.70
CA ALA A 27 -7.40 -0.90 13.62
C ALA A 27 -6.91 -0.07 12.41
N GLU A 28 -5.61 -0.07 12.13
CA GLU A 28 -5.02 0.59 10.96
C GLU A 28 -5.51 -0.04 9.66
N GLU A 29 -5.51 -1.37 9.56
CA GLU A 29 -6.04 -2.06 8.37
C GLU A 29 -7.53 -1.75 8.16
N TYR A 30 -8.33 -1.74 9.23
CA TYR A 30 -9.75 -1.38 9.14
C TYR A 30 -9.94 0.08 8.71
N ALA A 31 -9.10 1.00 9.18
CA ALA A 31 -9.14 2.40 8.78
C ALA A 31 -8.80 2.56 7.29
N ALA A 32 -7.76 1.88 6.81
CA ALA A 32 -7.38 1.89 5.40
C ALA A 32 -8.48 1.31 4.49
N VAL A 33 -9.15 0.23 4.92
CA VAL A 33 -10.30 -0.33 4.18
C VAL A 33 -11.50 0.62 4.22
N ALA A 34 -11.78 1.24 5.37
CA ALA A 34 -12.88 2.17 5.56
C ALA A 34 -12.75 3.39 4.65
N GLU A 35 -11.55 3.97 4.57
CA GLU A 35 -11.23 5.08 3.67
C GLU A 35 -11.52 4.72 2.21
N ARG A 36 -10.99 3.59 1.74
CA ARG A 36 -11.18 3.12 0.35
C ARG A 36 -12.64 2.80 0.02
N ALA A 37 -13.39 2.30 1.01
CA ALA A 37 -14.78 1.91 0.85
C ALA A 37 -15.77 3.06 1.12
N GLY A 38 -15.32 4.21 1.64
CA GLY A 38 -16.18 5.34 1.99
C GLY A 38 -17.16 5.05 3.13
N VAL A 39 -16.80 4.15 4.05
CA VAL A 39 -17.61 3.77 5.22
C VAL A 39 -16.84 4.05 6.51
N SER A 40 -17.46 3.94 7.68
CA SER A 40 -16.75 4.12 8.95
C SER A 40 -15.98 2.87 9.36
N THR A 41 -14.83 3.03 10.02
CA THR A 41 -14.00 1.94 10.56
C THR A 41 -14.79 0.93 11.41
N ASP A 42 -15.73 1.40 12.24
CA ASP A 42 -16.58 0.52 13.05
C ASP A 42 -17.45 -0.44 12.21
N GLN A 43 -17.95 0.03 11.05
CA GLN A 43 -18.75 -0.81 10.15
C GLN A 43 -17.89 -1.88 9.48
N VAL A 44 -16.65 -1.53 9.12
CA VAL A 44 -15.67 -2.48 8.56
C VAL A 44 -15.33 -3.56 9.58
N ARG A 45 -15.01 -3.16 10.83
CA ARG A 45 -14.75 -4.11 11.91
C ARG A 45 -15.90 -5.09 12.11
N GLU A 46 -17.13 -4.58 12.26
CA GLU A 46 -18.32 -5.41 12.45
C GLU A 46 -18.55 -6.37 11.26
N GLN A 47 -18.22 -5.94 10.03
CA GLN A 47 -18.31 -6.78 8.85
C GLN A 47 -17.31 -7.95 8.89
N PHE A 48 -16.05 -7.68 9.23
CA PHE A 48 -15.01 -8.73 9.34
C PHE A 48 -15.30 -9.70 10.49
N GLU A 49 -15.80 -9.21 11.62
CA GLU A 49 -16.22 -10.03 12.76
C GLU A 49 -17.40 -10.93 12.39
N ARG A 50 -18.46 -10.37 11.78
CA ARG A 50 -19.63 -11.14 11.32
C ARG A 50 -19.27 -12.19 10.28
N ALA A 51 -18.26 -11.92 9.46
CA ALA A 51 -17.78 -12.84 8.43
C ALA A 51 -16.79 -13.88 8.96
N GLU A 52 -16.43 -13.85 10.24
CA GLU A 52 -15.41 -14.73 10.86
C GLU A 52 -14.04 -14.64 10.14
N GLN A 53 -13.72 -13.47 9.58
CA GLN A 53 -12.52 -13.25 8.77
C GLN A 53 -11.36 -12.58 9.51
N VAL A 54 -11.55 -12.21 10.78
CA VAL A 54 -10.52 -11.49 11.58
C VAL A 54 -9.20 -12.26 11.61
N GLU A 55 -9.22 -13.59 11.78
CA GLU A 55 -8.02 -14.43 11.80
C GLU A 55 -7.29 -14.49 10.44
N ALA A 56 -8.05 -14.43 9.34
CA ALA A 56 -7.48 -14.38 8.00
C ALA A 56 -6.77 -13.05 7.77
N VAL A 57 -7.43 -11.93 8.13
CA VAL A 57 -6.82 -10.60 8.06
C VAL A 57 -5.56 -10.54 8.92
N ARG A 58 -5.60 -11.07 10.14
CA ARG A 58 -4.44 -11.14 11.03
C ARG A 58 -3.28 -11.93 10.41
N SER A 59 -3.57 -13.04 9.75
CA SER A 59 -2.56 -13.85 9.04
C SER A 59 -1.95 -13.12 7.84
N ASP A 60 -2.76 -12.36 7.11
CA ASP A 60 -2.31 -11.57 5.96
C ASP A 60 -1.46 -10.38 6.40
N LEU A 61 -1.86 -9.67 7.47
CA LEU A 61 -1.09 -8.61 8.09
C LEU A 61 0.25 -9.12 8.60
N ARG A 62 0.26 -10.28 9.27
CA ARG A 62 1.51 -10.91 9.74
C ARG A 62 2.48 -11.18 8.59
N THR A 63 1.95 -11.66 7.47
CA THR A 63 2.75 -11.92 6.25
C THR A 63 3.28 -10.62 5.64
N ARG A 64 2.49 -9.54 5.66
CA ARG A 64 2.91 -8.21 5.19
C ARG A 64 4.01 -7.61 6.06
N LYS A 65 3.86 -7.68 7.40
CA LYS A 65 4.85 -7.21 8.37
C LYS A 65 6.16 -7.98 8.28
N ALA A 66 6.11 -9.29 8.00
CA ALA A 66 7.29 -10.09 7.70
C ALA A 66 7.99 -9.69 6.40
N PHE A 67 7.24 -9.27 5.39
CA PHE A 67 7.81 -8.75 4.15
C PHE A 67 8.49 -7.39 4.36
N GLU A 68 7.87 -6.49 5.14
CA GLU A 68 8.46 -5.22 5.53
C GLU A 68 9.76 -5.42 6.31
N TRP A 69 9.74 -6.27 7.33
CA TRP A 69 10.95 -6.65 8.06
C TRP A 69 12.03 -7.20 7.13
N LEU A 70 11.66 -8.06 6.17
CA LEU A 70 12.61 -8.60 5.19
C LEU A 70 13.22 -7.48 4.35
N CYS A 71 12.41 -6.53 3.88
CA CYS A 71 12.90 -5.37 3.16
C CYS A 71 13.91 -4.59 3.98
N ASP A 72 13.74 -4.47 5.30
CA ASP A 72 14.71 -3.77 6.15
C ASP A 72 16.04 -4.49 6.31
N GLN A 73 16.06 -5.82 6.09
CA GLN A 73 17.29 -6.62 6.19
C GLN A 73 18.07 -6.76 4.87
N VAL A 74 17.53 -6.31 3.73
CA VAL A 74 18.22 -6.48 2.45
C VAL A 74 19.26 -5.38 2.18
N GLU A 75 20.37 -5.78 1.57
CA GLU A 75 21.38 -4.86 1.03
C GLU A 75 20.89 -4.25 -0.29
N ILE A 76 20.98 -2.92 -0.39
CA ILE A 76 20.61 -2.18 -1.60
C ILE A 76 21.89 -1.94 -2.42
N VAL A 77 21.84 -2.24 -3.71
CA VAL A 77 22.97 -2.04 -4.64
C VAL A 77 22.54 -1.24 -5.86
N ASP A 78 23.45 -0.45 -6.43
CA ASP A 78 23.26 0.25 -7.70
C ASP A 78 23.43 -0.69 -8.92
N GLU A 79 23.27 -0.14 -10.13
CA GLU A 79 23.44 -0.88 -11.39
C GLU A 79 24.86 -1.44 -11.61
N ASP A 80 25.86 -0.81 -10.99
CA ASP A 80 27.27 -1.19 -11.02
C ASP A 80 27.64 -2.17 -9.89
N GLY A 81 26.71 -2.47 -8.97
CA GLY A 81 26.87 -3.36 -7.84
C GLY A 81 27.49 -2.73 -6.59
N ASN A 82 27.56 -1.41 -6.51
CA ASN A 82 28.02 -0.72 -5.30
C ASN A 82 26.89 -0.65 -4.28
N VAL A 83 27.20 -0.93 -3.01
CA VAL A 83 26.24 -0.87 -1.90
C VAL A 83 25.83 0.59 -1.66
N ILE A 84 24.51 0.82 -1.64
CA ILE A 84 23.88 2.10 -1.32
C ILE A 84 23.47 2.06 0.15
N ASP A 85 23.82 3.10 0.90
CA ASP A 85 23.31 3.30 2.26
C ASP A 85 21.83 3.68 2.20
N ARG A 86 20.99 2.94 2.92
CA ARG A 86 19.54 3.20 2.98
C ARG A 86 19.23 4.58 3.53
N ALA A 87 19.98 5.06 4.51
CA ALA A 87 19.74 6.38 5.11
C ALA A 87 19.92 7.52 4.09
N ALA A 88 20.72 7.30 3.04
CA ALA A 88 20.88 8.28 1.96
C ALA A 88 19.69 8.31 0.97
N LEU A 89 18.75 7.36 1.08
CA LEU A 89 17.56 7.25 0.23
C LEU A 89 16.29 7.75 0.93
N GLU A 90 16.36 8.07 2.22
CA GLU A 90 15.26 8.69 2.94
C GLU A 90 15.08 10.13 2.44
N LEU A 91 13.84 10.52 2.13
CA LEU A 91 13.52 11.90 1.75
C LEU A 91 13.45 12.72 3.04
N ASP A 92 14.24 13.79 3.13
CA ASP A 92 14.10 14.77 4.20
C ASP A 92 12.69 15.39 4.13
N GLU A 93 11.89 15.20 5.18
CA GLU A 93 10.52 15.74 5.28
C GLU A 93 10.50 17.29 5.38
N ASP A 94 11.68 17.93 5.43
CA ASP A 94 11.88 19.37 5.64
C ASP A 94 12.04 20.19 4.34
N ASP A 95 11.99 19.59 3.14
CA ASP A 95 12.15 20.32 1.86
C ASP A 95 10.81 20.77 1.22
N ASP A 96 9.72 20.87 2.01
CA ASP A 96 8.44 21.49 1.61
C ASP A 96 8.35 22.98 2.04
N GLU A 97 9.46 23.72 1.95
CA GLU A 97 9.43 25.19 1.92
C GLU A 97 9.96 25.71 0.58
N GLY A 98 9.19 25.49 -0.49
CA GLY A 98 9.17 26.39 -1.65
C GLY A 98 9.20 25.74 -3.02
N ASP A 99 8.03 25.53 -3.61
CA ASP A 99 7.65 26.18 -4.88
C ASP A 99 6.15 26.05 -5.11
N GLU A 100 5.40 27.05 -4.64
CA GLU A 100 4.02 27.28 -5.04
C GLU A 100 3.96 27.99 -6.42
N ASP A 101 4.56 27.48 -7.51
CA ASP A 101 4.19 27.93 -8.88
C ASP A 101 4.68 27.02 -10.02
N ALA A 102 4.07 25.83 -10.15
CA ALA A 102 4.00 25.16 -11.44
C ALA A 102 2.53 24.98 -11.84
N ALA A 103 1.94 26.07 -12.31
CA ALA A 103 0.68 26.06 -13.03
C ALA A 103 0.74 25.01 -14.16
N VAL A 104 0.10 23.87 -13.96
CA VAL A 104 -0.26 22.95 -15.05
C VAL A 104 -1.36 23.62 -15.86
N GLU A 105 -0.94 24.41 -16.85
CA GLU A 105 -1.79 24.98 -17.89
C GLU A 105 -2.71 23.89 -18.45
N ALA A 106 -4.01 24.10 -18.22
CA ALA A 106 -5.09 23.34 -18.80
C ALA A 106 -5.07 23.51 -20.32
N VAL A 107 -4.70 22.44 -21.04
CA VAL A 107 -5.07 22.30 -22.45
C VAL A 107 -6.51 21.77 -22.47
N ALA A 108 -7.45 22.70 -22.44
CA ALA A 108 -8.81 22.51 -22.92
C ALA A 108 -8.90 22.92 -24.41
N SER A 109 -9.90 22.35 -25.07
CA SER A 109 -10.29 22.48 -26.49
C SER A 109 -9.54 21.54 -27.43
N THR A 110 -10.20 20.63 -28.14
CA THR A 110 -11.43 20.88 -28.91
C THR A 110 -12.45 19.74 -28.82
N GLU A 111 -13.65 20.06 -28.34
CA GLU A 111 -14.88 19.54 -28.93
C GLU A 111 -14.88 19.95 -30.42
N ASP A 112 -15.10 18.99 -31.32
CA ASP A 112 -15.74 19.23 -32.60
C ASP A 112 -16.97 18.30 -32.64
N GLU A 113 -18.08 18.83 -32.15
CA GLU A 113 -19.41 18.38 -32.51
C GLU A 113 -19.65 18.68 -34.00
N ALA A 114 -19.85 17.64 -34.79
CA ALA A 114 -20.56 17.75 -36.06
C ALA A 114 -21.83 16.89 -36.00
N ALA A 115 -22.86 17.54 -35.46
CA ALA A 115 -24.26 17.56 -35.91
C ALA A 115 -24.93 16.26 -36.39
N SER A 116 -25.98 15.91 -35.64
CA SER A 116 -27.17 15.20 -36.13
C SER A 116 -27.85 15.90 -37.31
N GLU A 117 -28.45 15.12 -38.21
CA GLU A 117 -29.72 15.32 -38.94
C GLU A 117 -29.98 13.99 -39.68
N ASP A 118 -30.81 13.07 -39.15
CA ASP A 118 -32.28 12.94 -39.29
C ASP A 118 -32.75 12.61 -40.72
N ASP A 119 -33.68 11.64 -40.79
CA ASP A 119 -34.63 11.28 -41.85
C ASP A 119 -34.42 10.00 -42.74
N GLU A 120 -35.49 9.19 -42.72
CA GLU A 120 -35.89 7.94 -43.44
C GLU A 120 -35.34 6.55 -43.04
#